data_AF-A0ABD1ZDD0-F1
#
_entry.id   AF-A0ABD1ZDD0-F1
#
_cell.length_a   1.000
_cell.length_b   1.000
_cell.length_c   1.000
_cell.angle_alpha   90.00
_cell.angle_beta   90.00
_cell.angle_gamma   90.00
#
_symmetry.space_group_name_H-M   'P 1'
#
loop_
_entity.id
_entity.type
_entity.pdbx_description
1 polymer ?
#
loop_
_entity_poly.entity_id
_entity_poly.type
_entity_poly.pdbx_seq_one_letter_code
_entity_poly.pdbx_strand_id
1 'polypeptide(L)'
;MGKFKEALIPEASFRNLSAYKSALLETRLRFCRRVFARSNADSELLLVTQRSGNQMKRTLNWWDLIWMSIGAVVGAGIFVVTGSQAKYAAGPAIVLSYAVAGFSSMLSVFCYTEFAIEVPVAGGSFAYLRVELGDFVAYIAAGNIVLDYVVSSASVARAWTSYFAALINKHPDDLRIQTNMAEGYNKLDVIAVGVLWLTGLVSIVSVRATSTLNWISSLVSTGIILFIIGGGFANADPVNFSPFLPYGTRGVFSAAAVVYFAYLGFDTVATLAEDTKNPARDIPIGLLGSMSLVTVLYCLMAVSLCLMQSYQDIDSQVPFSYAFITVAGWNWAQYVVALGALKGLTTVLLVGNTTQARYIAHIARTHMLPVWFAQVDSKTQTPIRATVIMLIMTSVVALFTDLDVLSKLLSISTLTIFTLVAVALIVRRYYHSNETSGQTLFRVISLILLIIGSSIGLALYWRLSDGWYGHLIFGGIWVLATGVLWLFFPIMRKPKVWGVPLVPWIPSASIGVNIFLMGSIDRDSFIRFGIWTAIIVVYYLFLGLHASYDAAVELQLQEQPHTLWDFFSAPSPNCVITRSPKPKMLFVKSPKHGDDAVEELEDDYAAQLSAPTSPINLIPT
;
A
#
# COMPACT_ATOMS: atom_id res chain seq x y z
N MET A 1 22.43 -9.81 26.43
CA MET A 1 21.59 -8.61 26.59
C MET A 1 22.19 -7.37 25.93
N GLY A 2 23.45 -6.98 26.18
CA GLY A 2 24.06 -5.74 25.65
C GLY A 2 24.07 -5.61 24.11
N LYS A 3 24.59 -6.61 23.40
CA LYS A 3 24.60 -6.64 21.92
C LYS A 3 23.21 -6.65 21.27
N PHE A 4 22.20 -7.18 21.96
CA PHE A 4 20.82 -7.18 21.47
C PHE A 4 20.18 -5.79 21.61
N LYS A 5 20.50 -5.06 22.69
CA LYS A 5 20.02 -3.69 22.92
C LYS A 5 20.58 -2.71 21.88
N GLU A 6 21.88 -2.81 21.59
CA GLU A 6 22.54 -2.00 20.54
C GLU A 6 22.02 -2.31 19.13
N ALA A 7 21.63 -3.56 18.86
CA ALA A 7 21.07 -3.96 17.57
C ALA A 7 19.59 -3.60 17.40
N LEU A 8 18.84 -3.40 18.49
CA LEU A 8 17.40 -3.11 18.45
C LEU A 8 17.15 -1.63 18.13
N ILE A 9 17.79 -0.72 18.87
CA ILE A 9 17.59 0.72 18.81
C ILE A 9 18.97 1.40 19.09
N PRO A 10 19.82 1.59 18.06
CA PRO A 10 21.18 2.11 18.22
C PRO A 10 21.27 3.60 18.58
N GLU A 11 20.15 4.32 18.50
CA GLU A 11 20.11 5.77 18.53
C GLU A 11 20.47 6.36 19.90
N ALA A 12 21.04 7.57 19.89
CA ALA A 12 21.61 8.23 21.06
C ALA A 12 20.59 8.39 22.21
N SER A 13 19.33 8.67 21.90
CA SER A 13 18.24 8.84 22.86
C SER A 13 17.93 7.58 23.67
N PHE A 14 18.33 6.39 23.20
CA PHE A 14 17.98 5.11 23.84
C PHE A 14 19.15 4.43 24.55
N ARG A 15 20.33 5.06 24.57
CA ARG A 15 21.53 4.52 25.23
C ARG A 15 21.33 4.33 26.73
N ASN A 16 20.79 5.35 27.41
CA ASN A 16 20.52 5.32 28.85
C ASN A 16 19.20 6.06 29.20
N LEU A 17 18.70 5.82 30.41
CA LEU A 17 17.41 6.37 30.86
C LEU A 17 17.41 7.91 30.95
N SER A 18 18.58 8.51 31.25
CA SER A 18 18.75 9.96 31.33
C SER A 18 18.60 10.62 29.96
N ALA A 19 19.29 10.09 28.96
CA ALA A 19 19.19 10.54 27.56
C ALA A 19 17.76 10.40 27.03
N TYR A 20 17.09 9.29 27.35
CA TYR A 20 15.69 9.09 26.97
C TYR A 20 14.76 10.10 27.64
N LYS A 21 14.94 10.37 28.94
CA LYS A 21 14.16 11.39 29.65
C LYS A 21 14.39 12.79 29.07
N SER A 22 15.63 13.13 28.72
CA SER A 22 15.93 14.40 28.03
C SER A 22 15.28 14.46 26.66
N ALA A 23 15.33 13.38 25.88
CA ALA A 23 14.66 13.30 24.59
C ALA A 23 13.15 13.52 24.72
N LEU A 24 12.50 12.91 25.73
CA LEU A 24 11.07 13.10 26.02
C LEU A 24 10.73 14.55 26.40
N LEU A 25 11.61 15.25 27.14
CA LEU A 25 11.40 16.68 27.43
C LEU A 25 11.46 17.55 26.16
N GLU A 26 12.20 17.10 25.14
CA GLU A 26 12.33 17.78 23.85
C GLU A 26 11.27 17.34 22.81
N THR A 27 10.30 16.50 23.19
CA THR A 27 9.29 15.94 22.25
C THR A 27 8.65 17.01 21.38
N ARG A 28 8.22 18.14 21.98
CA ARG A 28 7.60 19.25 21.24
C ARG A 28 8.54 19.82 20.17
N LEU A 29 9.80 20.06 20.52
CA LEU A 29 10.79 20.64 19.61
C LEU A 29 11.12 19.67 18.46
N ARG A 30 11.37 18.39 18.80
CA ARG A 30 11.68 17.35 17.83
C ARG A 30 10.51 17.11 16.88
N PHE A 31 9.28 17.10 17.41
CA PHE A 31 8.06 17.00 16.62
C PHE A 31 7.96 18.16 15.63
N CYS A 32 8.04 19.42 16.08
CA CYS A 32 7.98 20.58 15.19
C CYS A 32 9.05 20.56 14.08
N ARG A 33 10.24 19.99 14.35
CA ARG A 33 11.30 19.85 13.35
C ARG A 33 11.05 18.70 12.35
N ARG A 34 10.39 17.61 12.78
CA ARG A 34 10.22 16.39 11.97
C ARG A 34 8.88 16.32 11.23
N VAL A 35 7.83 17.00 11.70
CA VAL A 35 6.48 16.92 11.11
C VAL A 35 6.46 17.27 9.62
N PHE A 36 7.21 18.30 9.22
CA PHE A 36 7.34 18.72 7.83
C PHE A 36 8.70 18.39 7.22
N ALA A 37 9.53 17.61 7.92
CA ALA A 37 10.80 17.14 7.35
C ALA A 37 10.49 16.16 6.23
N ARG A 38 11.06 16.42 5.05
CA ARG A 38 10.91 15.58 3.86
C ARG A 38 12.23 14.92 3.54
N SER A 39 12.16 13.71 3.01
CA SER A 39 13.32 13.03 2.43
C SER A 39 13.50 13.46 0.97
N ASN A 40 14.74 13.44 0.47
CA ASN A 40 14.99 13.65 -0.94
C ASN A 40 14.80 12.33 -1.70
N ALA A 41 14.25 12.40 -2.92
CA ALA A 41 14.09 11.21 -3.76
C ALA A 41 15.44 10.51 -4.02
N ASP A 42 16.51 11.29 -4.21
CA ASP A 42 17.86 10.75 -4.43
C ASP A 42 18.43 10.09 -3.18
N SER A 43 18.12 10.60 -1.97
CA SER A 43 18.53 9.94 -0.73
C SER A 43 17.79 8.62 -0.52
N GLU A 44 16.50 8.55 -0.86
CA GLU A 44 15.75 7.29 -0.82
C GLU A 44 16.28 6.30 -1.86
N LEU A 45 16.61 6.76 -3.07
CA LEU A 45 17.10 5.89 -4.14
C LEU A 45 18.55 5.42 -3.93
N LEU A 46 19.45 6.28 -3.43
CA LEU A 46 20.87 5.98 -3.32
C LEU A 46 21.25 5.49 -1.91
N LEU A 47 20.93 6.23 -0.85
CA LEU A 47 21.42 5.93 0.49
C LEU A 47 20.70 4.74 1.11
N VAL A 48 19.38 4.63 0.93
CA VAL A 48 18.60 3.51 1.48
C VAL A 48 18.86 2.21 0.72
N THR A 49 19.10 2.29 -0.59
CA THR A 49 19.47 1.14 -1.43
C THR A 49 20.90 0.67 -1.16
N GLN A 50 21.86 1.59 -0.99
CA GLN A 50 23.26 1.26 -0.66
C GLN A 50 23.38 0.54 0.69
N ARG A 51 22.53 0.88 1.68
CA ARG A 51 22.44 0.14 2.96
C ARG A 51 22.04 -1.33 2.80
N SER A 52 21.52 -1.74 1.63
CA SER A 52 21.18 -3.14 1.33
C SER A 52 22.36 -3.98 0.82
N GLY A 53 23.50 -3.36 0.48
CA GLY A 53 24.75 -4.05 0.12
C GLY A 53 24.77 -4.81 -1.21
N ASN A 54 23.63 -4.96 -1.91
CA ASN A 54 23.51 -5.63 -3.21
C ASN A 54 22.54 -4.86 -4.12
N GLN A 55 22.97 -4.53 -5.34
CA GLN A 55 22.07 -4.01 -6.39
C GLN A 55 21.23 -5.16 -6.97
N MET A 56 19.91 -4.97 -7.06
CA MET A 56 19.01 -5.99 -7.64
C MET A 56 19.14 -6.01 -9.17
N LYS A 57 19.17 -7.22 -9.74
CA LYS A 57 19.20 -7.39 -11.20
C LYS A 57 17.82 -7.07 -11.77
N ARG A 58 17.76 -6.07 -12.65
CA ARG A 58 16.55 -5.74 -13.42
C ARG A 58 16.20 -6.89 -14.36
N THR A 59 15.15 -7.64 -14.04
CA THR A 59 14.77 -8.87 -14.76
C THR A 59 13.34 -8.86 -15.28
N LEU A 60 12.47 -8.03 -14.71
CA LEU A 60 11.04 -8.03 -14.99
C LEU A 60 10.67 -7.15 -16.19
N ASN A 61 9.78 -7.65 -17.04
CA ASN A 61 9.16 -6.91 -18.14
C ASN A 61 7.66 -6.66 -17.85
N TRP A 62 6.99 -5.83 -18.65
CA TRP A 62 5.55 -5.53 -18.52
C TRP A 62 4.65 -6.78 -18.44
N TRP A 63 4.99 -7.84 -19.17
CA TRP A 63 4.25 -9.11 -19.15
C TRP A 63 4.28 -9.76 -17.77
N ASP A 64 5.46 -9.82 -17.16
CA ASP A 64 5.63 -10.36 -15.81
C ASP A 64 4.84 -9.52 -14.82
N LEU A 65 4.89 -8.19 -14.96
CA LEU A 65 4.20 -7.25 -14.06
C LEU A 65 2.66 -7.43 -14.11
N ILE A 66 2.07 -7.58 -15.30
CA ILE A 66 0.61 -7.80 -15.43
C ILE A 66 0.20 -9.07 -14.69
N TRP A 67 0.84 -10.20 -14.98
CA TRP A 67 0.46 -11.47 -14.38
C TRP A 67 0.81 -11.57 -12.89
N MET A 68 1.90 -10.95 -12.46
CA MET A 68 2.21 -10.84 -11.03
C MET A 68 1.15 -10.00 -10.31
N SER A 69 0.70 -8.89 -10.92
CA SER A 69 -0.41 -8.09 -10.36
C SER A 69 -1.70 -8.90 -10.26
N ILE A 70 -2.07 -9.64 -11.31
CA ILE A 70 -3.29 -10.47 -11.29
C ILE A 70 -3.19 -11.52 -10.19
N GLY A 71 -2.03 -12.18 -10.04
CA GLY A 71 -1.81 -13.16 -8.98
C GLY A 71 -1.80 -12.58 -7.56
N ALA A 72 -1.46 -11.30 -7.41
CA ALA A 72 -1.50 -10.58 -6.14
C ALA A 72 -2.93 -10.12 -5.79
N VAL A 73 -3.75 -9.81 -6.80
CA VAL A 73 -5.08 -9.22 -6.64
C VAL A 73 -6.19 -10.29 -6.58
N VAL A 74 -6.07 -11.35 -7.38
CA VAL A 74 -7.05 -12.43 -7.44
C VAL A 74 -6.96 -13.31 -6.20
N GLY A 75 -7.85 -13.06 -5.24
CA GLY A 75 -7.88 -13.78 -3.97
C GLY A 75 -9.23 -13.77 -3.27
N ALA A 76 -9.19 -13.60 -1.95
CA ALA A 76 -10.36 -13.77 -1.08
C ALA A 76 -11.50 -12.78 -1.38
N GLY A 77 -11.18 -11.59 -1.92
CA GLY A 77 -12.19 -10.60 -2.27
C GLY A 77 -13.18 -11.13 -3.30
N ILE A 78 -12.68 -11.58 -4.46
CA ILE A 78 -13.56 -12.13 -5.48
C ILE A 78 -14.12 -13.49 -5.07
N PHE A 79 -13.32 -14.40 -4.53
CA PHE A 79 -13.76 -15.77 -4.28
C PHE A 79 -14.70 -15.93 -3.08
N VAL A 80 -14.59 -15.11 -2.04
CA VAL A 80 -15.39 -15.25 -0.80
C VAL A 80 -16.29 -14.04 -0.59
N VAL A 81 -15.72 -12.84 -0.56
CA VAL A 81 -16.46 -11.62 -0.19
C VAL A 81 -17.63 -11.35 -1.14
N THR A 82 -17.51 -11.70 -2.42
CA THR A 82 -18.62 -11.64 -3.39
C THR A 82 -19.88 -12.34 -2.91
N GLY A 83 -19.76 -13.55 -2.35
CA GLY A 83 -20.93 -14.33 -1.93
C GLY A 83 -21.66 -13.66 -0.78
N SER A 84 -20.92 -13.26 0.25
CA SER A 84 -21.44 -12.52 1.39
C SER A 84 -22.09 -11.19 0.98
N GLN A 85 -21.42 -10.39 0.15
CA GLN A 85 -21.94 -9.07 -0.25
C GLN A 85 -23.11 -9.18 -1.24
N ALA A 86 -23.14 -10.19 -2.10
CA ALA A 86 -24.28 -10.45 -2.99
C ALA A 86 -25.50 -10.84 -2.16
N LYS A 87 -25.31 -11.70 -1.15
CA LYS A 87 -26.41 -12.18 -0.31
C LYS A 87 -26.94 -11.14 0.66
N TYR A 88 -26.08 -10.34 1.29
CA TYR A 88 -26.49 -9.51 2.43
C TYR A 88 -26.51 -7.99 2.16
N ALA A 89 -25.89 -7.51 1.07
CA ALA A 89 -25.68 -6.07 0.88
C ALA A 89 -26.13 -5.52 -0.47
N ALA A 90 -25.88 -6.22 -1.58
CA ALA A 90 -26.11 -5.67 -2.92
C ALA A 90 -27.11 -6.47 -3.78
N GLY A 91 -27.25 -7.78 -3.56
CA GLY A 91 -28.03 -8.64 -4.48
C GLY A 91 -27.36 -8.72 -5.85
N PRO A 92 -28.15 -8.88 -6.93
CA PRO A 92 -27.65 -8.88 -8.32
C PRO A 92 -26.90 -7.60 -8.71
N ALA A 93 -27.19 -6.47 -8.04
CA ALA A 93 -26.48 -5.21 -8.25
C ALA A 93 -25.03 -5.18 -7.74
N ILE A 94 -24.50 -6.29 -7.19
CA ILE A 94 -23.08 -6.41 -6.81
C ILE A 94 -22.12 -6.12 -7.96
N VAL A 95 -22.54 -6.33 -9.22
CA VAL A 95 -21.77 -5.90 -10.40
C VAL A 95 -21.48 -4.39 -10.39
N LEU A 96 -22.45 -3.56 -9.96
CA LEU A 96 -22.25 -2.11 -9.84
C LEU A 96 -21.27 -1.79 -8.70
N SER A 97 -21.33 -2.56 -7.61
CA SER A 97 -20.37 -2.43 -6.50
C SER A 97 -18.94 -2.69 -6.96
N TYR A 98 -18.72 -3.75 -7.74
CA TYR A 98 -17.43 -4.05 -8.35
C TYR A 98 -16.99 -2.98 -9.35
N ALA A 99 -17.90 -2.46 -10.17
CA ALA A 99 -17.58 -1.40 -11.13
C ALA A 99 -17.16 -0.09 -10.42
N VAL A 100 -17.88 0.32 -9.37
CA VAL A 100 -17.55 1.51 -8.57
C VAL A 100 -16.21 1.33 -7.85
N ALA A 101 -16.00 0.18 -7.21
CA ALA A 101 -14.74 -0.13 -6.53
C ALA A 101 -13.56 -0.17 -7.51
N GLY A 102 -13.75 -0.77 -8.69
CA GLY A 102 -12.74 -0.84 -9.76
C GLY A 102 -12.42 0.52 -10.38
N PHE A 103 -13.43 1.39 -10.52
CA PHE A 103 -13.20 2.78 -10.93
C PHE A 103 -12.37 3.55 -9.88
N SER A 104 -12.71 3.42 -8.60
CA SER A 104 -11.99 4.05 -7.50
C SER A 104 -10.55 3.54 -7.37
N SER A 105 -10.33 2.24 -7.53
CA SER A 105 -8.99 1.66 -7.54
C SER A 105 -8.19 2.14 -8.75
N MET A 106 -8.78 2.20 -9.95
CA MET A 106 -8.13 2.71 -11.16
C MET A 106 -7.62 4.15 -10.98
N LEU A 107 -8.43 5.06 -10.40
CA LEU A 107 -7.99 6.43 -10.10
C LEU A 107 -6.76 6.45 -9.17
N SER A 108 -6.71 5.54 -8.20
CA SER A 108 -5.58 5.39 -7.29
C SER A 108 -4.36 4.82 -8.02
N VAL A 109 -4.56 3.84 -8.92
CA VAL A 109 -3.50 3.23 -9.74
C VAL A 109 -2.84 4.26 -10.65
N PHE A 110 -3.59 5.20 -11.23
CA PHE A 110 -2.98 6.30 -11.98
C PHE A 110 -1.97 7.08 -11.11
N CYS A 111 -2.36 7.46 -9.90
CA CYS A 111 -1.49 8.18 -8.97
C CYS A 111 -0.24 7.35 -8.58
N TYR A 112 -0.43 6.06 -8.29
CA TYR A 112 0.68 5.14 -7.98
C TYR A 112 1.64 4.94 -9.14
N THR A 113 1.13 4.89 -10.36
CA THR A 113 1.94 4.66 -11.57
C THR A 113 2.94 5.80 -11.77
N GLU A 114 2.52 7.05 -11.56
CA GLU A 114 3.43 8.20 -11.68
C GLU A 114 4.53 8.13 -10.61
N PHE A 115 4.16 7.83 -9.37
CA PHE A 115 5.13 7.70 -8.29
C PHE A 115 6.11 6.53 -8.47
N ALA A 116 5.64 5.38 -8.95
CA ALA A 116 6.48 4.21 -9.17
C ALA A 116 7.55 4.43 -10.25
N ILE A 117 7.31 5.33 -11.19
CA ILE A 117 8.27 5.69 -12.24
C ILE A 117 9.23 6.77 -11.76
N GLU A 118 8.71 7.77 -11.05
CA GLU A 118 9.48 8.92 -10.57
C GLU A 118 10.34 8.61 -9.35
N VAL A 119 9.89 7.70 -8.49
CA VAL A 119 10.57 7.25 -7.28
C VAL A 119 10.57 5.72 -7.30
N PRO A 120 11.40 5.09 -8.17
CA PRO A 120 11.42 3.64 -8.34
C PRO A 120 12.16 3.00 -7.17
N VAL A 121 11.53 3.01 -5.99
CA VAL A 121 12.06 2.44 -4.76
C VAL A 121 11.13 1.35 -4.22
N ALA A 122 11.70 0.31 -3.62
CA ALA A 122 10.97 -0.83 -3.06
C ALA A 122 10.05 -0.46 -1.88
N GLY A 123 10.19 0.75 -1.32
CA GLY A 123 9.38 1.28 -0.22
C GLY A 123 7.96 1.70 -0.58
N GLY A 124 7.58 1.65 -1.87
CA GLY A 124 6.21 1.89 -2.35
C GLY A 124 5.57 3.16 -1.78
N SER A 125 4.32 3.07 -1.34
CA SER A 125 3.54 4.22 -0.85
C SER A 125 4.17 4.93 0.35
N PHE A 126 4.85 4.20 1.24
CA PHE A 126 5.59 4.80 2.35
C PHE A 126 6.66 5.78 1.85
N ALA A 127 7.48 5.36 0.88
CA ALA A 127 8.53 6.20 0.34
C ALA A 127 7.95 7.42 -0.41
N TYR A 128 6.87 7.23 -1.18
CA TYR A 128 6.20 8.32 -1.89
C TYR A 128 5.72 9.41 -0.93
N LEU A 129 5.09 9.00 0.18
CA LEU A 129 4.58 9.93 1.19
C LEU A 129 5.69 10.60 1.98
N ARG A 130 6.81 9.90 2.23
CA ARG A 130 7.98 10.45 2.91
C ARG A 130 8.67 11.54 2.11
N VAL A 131 8.75 11.36 0.79
CA VAL A 131 9.33 12.35 -0.14
C VAL A 131 8.41 13.57 -0.28
N GLU A 132 7.09 13.38 -0.39
CA GLU A 132 6.18 14.48 -0.73
C GLU A 132 5.44 15.12 0.45
N LEU A 133 5.03 14.37 1.46
CA LEU A 133 4.25 14.87 2.59
C LEU A 133 5.05 14.96 3.90
N GLY A 134 6.18 14.26 3.96
CA GLY A 134 7.12 14.30 5.07
C GLY A 134 6.96 13.15 6.06
N ASP A 135 7.86 13.12 7.04
CA ASP A 135 8.09 11.96 7.89
C ASP A 135 6.91 11.60 8.80
N PHE A 136 6.16 12.58 9.30
CA PHE A 136 5.01 12.28 10.16
C PHE A 136 3.88 11.60 9.38
N VAL A 137 3.55 12.11 8.19
CA VAL A 137 2.51 11.51 7.34
C VAL A 137 2.95 10.15 6.84
N ALA A 138 4.22 10.01 6.44
CA ALA A 138 4.80 8.72 6.07
C ALA A 138 4.74 7.70 7.20
N TYR A 139 4.96 8.14 8.45
CA TYR A 139 4.86 7.26 9.60
C TYR A 139 3.42 6.78 9.86
N ILE A 140 2.41 7.67 9.76
CA ILE A 140 1.00 7.26 9.86
C ILE A 140 0.68 6.24 8.76
N ALA A 141 1.14 6.49 7.54
CA ALA A 141 0.99 5.56 6.45
C ALA A 141 1.73 4.23 6.69
N ALA A 142 2.93 4.24 7.26
CA ALA A 142 3.65 3.02 7.64
C ALA A 142 2.83 2.17 8.62
N GLY A 143 2.25 2.79 9.65
CA GLY A 143 1.36 2.10 10.59
C GLY A 143 0.14 1.49 9.91
N ASN A 144 -0.46 2.20 8.95
CA ASN A 144 -1.58 1.67 8.17
C ASN A 144 -1.15 0.56 7.21
N ILE A 145 0.03 0.63 6.60
CA ILE A 145 0.59 -0.42 5.74
C ILE A 145 0.81 -1.72 6.56
N VAL A 146 1.32 -1.61 7.79
CA VAL A 146 1.45 -2.77 8.68
C VAL A 146 0.08 -3.41 8.95
N LEU A 147 -0.93 -2.59 9.28
CA LEU A 147 -2.30 -3.07 9.47
C LEU A 147 -2.84 -3.74 8.20
N ASP A 148 -2.63 -3.12 7.04
CA ASP A 148 -3.11 -3.57 5.74
C ASP A 148 -2.60 -4.98 5.43
N TYR A 149 -1.28 -5.22 5.54
CA TYR A 149 -0.69 -6.54 5.28
C TYR A 149 -1.11 -7.60 6.30
N VAL A 150 -1.21 -7.25 7.59
CA VAL A 150 -1.64 -8.17 8.65
C VAL A 150 -3.09 -8.60 8.42
N VAL A 151 -3.98 -7.64 8.20
CA VAL A 151 -5.42 -7.91 8.03
C VAL A 151 -5.69 -8.58 6.68
N SER A 152 -4.99 -8.19 5.61
CA SER A 152 -5.09 -8.81 4.28
C SER A 152 -4.68 -10.28 4.31
N SER A 153 -3.50 -10.59 4.85
CA SER A 153 -3.00 -11.97 4.94
C SER A 153 -3.90 -12.83 5.83
N ALA A 154 -4.42 -12.28 6.92
CA ALA A 154 -5.39 -12.96 7.78
C ALA A 154 -6.70 -13.26 7.05
N SER A 155 -7.21 -12.32 6.26
CA SER A 155 -8.43 -12.49 5.45
C SER A 155 -8.26 -13.61 4.43
N VAL A 156 -7.14 -13.60 3.71
CA VAL A 156 -6.83 -14.61 2.68
C VAL A 156 -6.65 -15.99 3.30
N ALA A 157 -6.02 -16.09 4.47
CA ALA A 157 -5.85 -17.36 5.18
C ALA A 157 -7.19 -17.95 5.65
N ARG A 158 -8.12 -17.13 6.17
CA ARG A 158 -9.46 -17.61 6.54
C ARG A 158 -10.30 -18.03 5.33
N ALA A 159 -10.16 -17.31 4.22
CA ALA A 159 -10.78 -17.70 2.95
C ALA A 159 -10.24 -19.04 2.43
N TRP A 160 -8.95 -19.30 2.65
CA TRP A 160 -8.32 -20.58 2.30
C TRP A 160 -8.99 -21.72 3.05
N THR A 161 -9.22 -21.59 4.36
CA THR A 161 -9.95 -22.60 5.16
C THR A 161 -11.35 -22.87 4.60
N SER A 162 -12.08 -21.82 4.19
CA SER A 162 -13.43 -21.99 3.62
C SER A 162 -13.42 -22.82 2.33
N TYR A 163 -12.49 -22.55 1.41
CA TYR A 163 -12.36 -23.33 0.17
C TYR A 163 -11.78 -24.72 0.40
N PHE A 164 -10.95 -24.90 1.42
CA PHE A 164 -10.43 -26.20 1.81
C PHE A 164 -11.55 -27.10 2.36
N ALA A 165 -12.46 -26.54 3.16
CA ALA A 165 -13.65 -27.24 3.62
C ALA A 165 -14.52 -27.72 2.44
N ALA A 166 -14.75 -26.84 1.46
CA ALA A 166 -15.47 -27.21 0.24
C ALA A 166 -14.77 -28.33 -0.55
N LEU A 167 -13.43 -28.38 -0.57
CA LEU A 167 -12.70 -29.44 -1.27
C LEU A 167 -12.91 -30.82 -0.62
N ILE A 168 -13.06 -30.87 0.70
CA ILE A 168 -13.32 -32.11 1.46
C ILE A 168 -14.82 -32.35 1.74
N ASN A 169 -15.70 -31.63 1.04
CA ASN A 169 -17.17 -31.70 1.19
C ASN A 169 -17.66 -31.46 2.63
N LYS A 170 -17.06 -30.50 3.35
CA LYS A 170 -17.50 -30.05 4.67
C LYS A 170 -17.90 -28.58 4.64
N HIS A 171 -18.74 -28.17 5.61
CA HIS A 171 -19.03 -26.76 5.78
C HIS A 171 -17.82 -26.07 6.43
N PRO A 172 -17.45 -24.83 6.05
CA PRO A 172 -16.31 -24.12 6.64
C PRO A 172 -16.34 -24.01 8.16
N ASP A 173 -17.54 -23.87 8.74
CA ASP A 173 -17.70 -23.77 10.19
C ASP A 173 -17.42 -25.10 10.92
N ASP A 174 -17.43 -26.25 10.23
CA ASP A 174 -17.07 -27.56 10.82
C ASP A 174 -15.56 -27.66 11.11
N LEU A 175 -14.75 -26.87 10.41
CA LEU A 175 -13.30 -26.82 10.58
C LEU A 175 -12.85 -25.72 11.56
N ARG A 176 -13.78 -24.87 12.01
CA ARG A 176 -13.50 -23.78 12.96
C ARG A 176 -13.99 -24.15 14.35
N ILE A 177 -13.17 -23.84 15.36
CA ILE A 177 -13.53 -24.12 16.75
C ILE A 177 -14.42 -22.99 17.25
N GLN A 178 -15.66 -23.32 17.62
CA GLN A 178 -16.61 -22.35 18.18
C GLN A 178 -16.28 -22.08 19.66
N THR A 179 -16.37 -20.81 20.05
CA THR A 179 -16.09 -20.33 21.40
C THR A 179 -17.15 -19.33 21.87
N ASN A 180 -17.16 -19.03 23.17
CA ASN A 180 -18.10 -18.08 23.78
C ASN A 180 -17.66 -16.61 23.66
N MET A 181 -16.82 -16.28 22.67
CA MET A 181 -16.40 -14.89 22.44
C MET A 181 -17.50 -14.08 21.73
N ALA A 182 -17.31 -12.77 21.60
CA ALA A 182 -18.24 -11.90 20.87
C ALA A 182 -18.39 -12.33 19.39
N GLU A 183 -19.53 -12.00 18.80
CA GLU A 183 -19.78 -12.23 17.37
C GLU A 183 -18.71 -11.56 16.50
N GLY A 184 -18.23 -12.26 15.48
CA GLY A 184 -17.07 -11.85 14.70
C GLY A 184 -15.73 -12.32 15.26
N TYR A 185 -15.70 -12.86 16.49
CA TYR A 185 -14.50 -13.38 17.16
C TYR A 185 -14.65 -14.80 17.73
N ASN A 186 -15.82 -15.40 17.55
CA ASN A 186 -16.20 -16.66 18.16
C ASN A 186 -15.74 -17.91 17.39
N LYS A 187 -15.30 -17.75 16.13
CA LYS A 187 -14.89 -18.85 15.25
C LYS A 187 -13.37 -18.90 15.09
N LEU A 188 -12.70 -19.74 15.88
CA LEU A 188 -11.26 -19.91 15.83
C LEU A 188 -10.82 -20.72 14.61
N ASP A 189 -9.92 -20.16 13.79
CA ASP A 189 -9.44 -20.80 12.55
C ASP A 189 -7.97 -21.26 12.66
N VAL A 190 -7.79 -22.50 13.12
CA VAL A 190 -6.44 -23.09 13.32
C VAL A 190 -5.78 -23.45 11.97
N ILE A 191 -6.59 -23.78 10.96
CA ILE A 191 -6.10 -24.11 9.61
C ILE A 191 -5.50 -22.86 8.95
N ALA A 192 -6.14 -21.70 9.11
CA ALA A 192 -5.60 -20.43 8.64
C ALA A 192 -4.19 -20.16 9.20
N VAL A 193 -3.98 -20.42 10.50
CA VAL A 193 -2.65 -20.29 11.14
C VAL A 193 -1.64 -21.26 10.51
N GLY A 194 -2.03 -22.53 10.29
CA GLY A 194 -1.17 -23.52 9.66
C GLY A 194 -0.70 -23.10 8.25
N VAL A 195 -1.63 -22.58 7.44
CA VAL A 195 -1.34 -22.12 6.07
C VAL A 195 -0.48 -20.86 6.06
N LEU A 196 -0.69 -19.93 7.00
CA LEU A 196 0.17 -18.75 7.16
C LEU A 196 1.62 -19.14 7.45
N TRP A 197 1.84 -20.06 8.40
CA TRP A 197 3.19 -20.54 8.70
C TRP A 197 3.80 -21.33 7.54
N LEU A 198 3.02 -22.18 6.87
CA LEU A 198 3.49 -22.92 5.70
C LEU A 198 3.96 -21.98 4.58
N THR A 199 3.11 -21.03 4.17
CA THR A 199 3.43 -20.05 3.12
C THR A 199 4.55 -19.10 3.56
N GLY A 200 4.60 -18.76 4.85
CA GLY A 200 5.65 -17.92 5.43
C GLY A 200 7.03 -18.58 5.39
N LEU A 201 7.12 -19.85 5.78
CA LEU A 201 8.36 -20.64 5.72
C LEU A 201 8.82 -20.84 4.27
N VAL A 202 7.88 -21.11 3.36
CA VAL A 202 8.19 -21.20 1.92
C VAL A 202 8.71 -19.86 1.39
N SER A 203 8.10 -18.74 1.79
CA SER A 203 8.56 -17.40 1.39
C SER A 203 9.98 -17.10 1.89
N ILE A 204 10.37 -17.55 3.08
CA ILE A 204 11.74 -17.39 3.60
C ILE A 204 12.77 -18.18 2.77
N VAL A 205 12.42 -19.38 2.31
CA VAL A 205 13.33 -20.24 1.54
C VAL A 205 13.37 -19.87 0.05
N SER A 206 12.26 -19.39 -0.51
CA SER A 206 12.00 -19.36 -1.96
C SER A 206 11.99 -17.96 -2.58
N VAL A 207 13.02 -17.14 -2.34
CA VAL A 207 13.10 -15.78 -2.93
C VAL A 207 13.86 -15.74 -4.25
N ARG A 208 14.66 -16.75 -4.58
CA ARG A 208 15.54 -16.72 -5.76
C ARG A 208 14.94 -17.31 -7.05
N ALA A 209 13.72 -17.85 -7.03
CA ALA A 209 13.20 -18.65 -8.16
C ALA A 209 11.70 -18.42 -8.45
N THR A 210 11.22 -17.16 -8.44
CA THR A 210 9.78 -16.95 -8.21
C THR A 210 9.03 -16.14 -9.27
N SER A 211 9.69 -15.35 -10.14
CA SER A 211 8.93 -14.56 -11.15
C SER A 211 8.25 -15.44 -12.19
N THR A 212 8.93 -16.46 -12.71
CA THR A 212 8.38 -17.38 -13.72
C THR A 212 7.27 -18.25 -13.17
N LEU A 213 7.47 -18.82 -11.98
CA LEU A 213 6.45 -19.59 -11.30
C LEU A 213 5.23 -18.73 -10.94
N ASN A 214 5.43 -17.47 -10.53
CA ASN A 214 4.34 -16.57 -10.18
C ASN A 214 3.46 -16.25 -11.38
N TRP A 215 4.01 -15.86 -12.53
CA TRP A 215 3.16 -15.51 -13.66
C TRP A 215 2.45 -16.74 -14.25
N ILE A 216 3.09 -17.92 -14.28
CA ILE A 216 2.46 -19.18 -14.71
C ILE A 216 1.30 -19.52 -13.77
N SER A 217 1.55 -19.41 -12.46
CA SER A 217 0.54 -19.59 -11.43
C SER A 217 -0.65 -18.65 -11.67
N SER A 218 -0.43 -17.35 -11.90
CA SER A 218 -1.51 -16.39 -12.17
C SER A 218 -2.30 -16.71 -13.44
N LEU A 219 -1.62 -17.18 -14.50
CA LEU A 219 -2.25 -17.58 -15.74
C LEU A 219 -3.23 -18.75 -15.51
N VAL A 220 -2.82 -19.76 -14.73
CA VAL A 220 -3.69 -20.89 -14.35
C VAL A 220 -4.91 -20.41 -13.54
N SER A 221 -4.72 -19.53 -12.56
CA SER A 221 -5.84 -18.97 -11.78
C SER A 221 -6.82 -18.18 -12.66
N THR A 222 -6.30 -17.46 -13.65
CA THR A 222 -7.13 -16.72 -14.61
C THR A 222 -7.91 -17.67 -15.51
N GLY A 223 -7.31 -18.78 -15.94
CA GLY A 223 -8.03 -19.83 -16.68
C GLY A 223 -9.22 -20.39 -15.90
N ILE A 224 -9.08 -20.55 -14.58
CA ILE A 224 -10.18 -21.02 -13.71
C ILE A 224 -11.27 -19.96 -13.57
N ILE A 225 -10.90 -18.67 -13.48
CA ILE A 225 -11.87 -17.57 -13.54
C ILE A 225 -12.67 -17.62 -14.84
N LEU A 226 -12.01 -17.79 -15.99
CA LEU A 226 -12.69 -17.88 -17.28
C LEU A 226 -13.63 -19.09 -17.34
N PHE A 227 -13.24 -20.22 -16.75
CA PHE A 227 -14.12 -21.37 -16.59
C PHE A 227 -15.36 -21.06 -15.74
N ILE A 228 -15.19 -20.37 -14.60
CA ILE A 228 -16.31 -19.96 -13.74
C ILE A 228 -17.27 -19.05 -14.50
N ILE A 229 -16.74 -18.07 -15.24
CA ILE A 229 -17.54 -17.14 -16.05
C ILE A 229 -18.31 -17.90 -17.13
N GLY A 230 -17.63 -18.74 -17.92
CA GLY A 230 -18.25 -19.51 -19.00
C GLY A 230 -19.30 -20.50 -18.50
N GLY A 231 -18.99 -21.24 -17.44
CA GLY A 231 -19.92 -22.18 -16.81
C GLY A 231 -21.12 -21.48 -16.14
N GLY A 232 -20.90 -20.30 -15.55
CA GLY A 232 -21.96 -19.49 -14.96
C GLY A 232 -22.93 -18.95 -16.00
N PHE A 233 -22.43 -18.46 -17.14
CA PHE A 233 -23.29 -18.03 -18.25
C PHE A 233 -24.02 -19.18 -18.94
N ALA A 234 -23.42 -20.37 -19.01
CA ALA A 234 -24.07 -21.56 -19.57
C ALA A 234 -25.29 -22.02 -18.74
N ASN A 235 -25.32 -21.71 -17.44
CA ASN A 235 -26.41 -22.05 -16.51
C ASN A 235 -27.14 -20.78 -16.00
N ALA A 236 -27.13 -19.71 -16.79
CA ALA A 236 -27.73 -18.45 -16.42
C ALA A 236 -29.27 -18.49 -16.52
N ASP A 237 -29.95 -18.09 -15.45
CA ASP A 237 -31.39 -17.83 -15.45
C ASP A 237 -31.63 -16.32 -15.21
N PRO A 238 -32.19 -15.58 -16.19
CA PRO A 238 -32.53 -14.16 -16.03
C PRO A 238 -33.47 -13.85 -14.87
N VAL A 239 -34.26 -14.83 -14.40
CA VAL A 239 -35.16 -14.67 -13.24
C VAL A 239 -34.37 -14.34 -11.97
N ASN A 240 -33.19 -14.93 -11.80
CA ASN A 240 -32.33 -14.70 -10.63
C ASN A 240 -31.81 -13.24 -10.53
N PHE A 241 -31.85 -12.51 -11.64
CA PHE A 241 -31.44 -11.10 -11.69
C PHE A 241 -32.53 -10.13 -11.22
N SER A 242 -33.74 -10.63 -10.95
CA SER A 242 -34.89 -9.84 -10.50
C SER A 242 -35.28 -10.22 -9.06
N PRO A 243 -35.42 -9.25 -8.13
CA PRO A 243 -35.16 -7.82 -8.28
C PRO A 243 -33.66 -7.49 -8.35
N PHE A 244 -33.26 -6.55 -9.22
CA PHE A 244 -31.85 -6.18 -9.40
C PHE A 244 -31.26 -5.43 -8.20
N LEU A 245 -32.03 -4.54 -7.57
CA LEU A 245 -31.62 -3.69 -6.44
C LEU A 245 -32.43 -4.01 -5.16
N PRO A 246 -32.32 -5.22 -4.58
CA PRO A 246 -33.10 -5.59 -3.39
C PRO A 246 -32.78 -4.73 -2.17
N TYR A 247 -31.53 -4.24 -2.06
CA TYR A 247 -31.05 -3.42 -0.95
C TYR A 247 -30.91 -1.92 -1.32
N GLY A 248 -31.42 -1.52 -2.49
CA GLY A 248 -31.32 -0.16 -3.00
C GLY A 248 -29.89 0.31 -3.31
N THR A 249 -29.75 1.59 -3.63
CA THR A 249 -28.46 2.20 -4.01
C THR A 249 -27.47 2.28 -2.85
N ARG A 250 -27.96 2.44 -1.61
CA ARG A 250 -27.12 2.40 -0.40
C ARG A 250 -26.42 1.06 -0.23
N GLY A 251 -27.13 -0.04 -0.48
CA GLY A 251 -26.54 -1.39 -0.47
C GLY A 251 -25.40 -1.55 -1.47
N VAL A 252 -25.56 -0.99 -2.68
CA VAL A 252 -24.52 -1.01 -3.73
C VAL A 252 -23.23 -0.33 -3.27
N PHE A 253 -23.30 0.88 -2.70
CA PHE A 253 -22.11 1.60 -2.24
C PHE A 253 -21.52 1.02 -0.95
N SER A 254 -22.35 0.50 -0.04
CA SER A 254 -21.88 -0.24 1.14
C SER A 254 -21.09 -1.48 0.72
N ALA A 255 -21.61 -2.26 -0.23
CA ALA A 255 -20.91 -3.40 -0.78
C ALA A 255 -19.66 -2.97 -1.56
N ALA A 256 -19.72 -1.89 -2.34
CA ALA A 256 -18.57 -1.34 -3.08
C ALA A 256 -17.38 -1.05 -2.16
N ALA A 257 -17.65 -0.48 -0.99
CA ALA A 257 -16.64 -0.18 0.00
C ALA A 257 -15.98 -1.44 0.59
N VAL A 258 -16.73 -2.55 0.73
CA VAL A 258 -16.21 -3.82 1.25
C VAL A 258 -15.51 -4.65 0.17
N VAL A 259 -16.08 -4.75 -1.03
CA VAL A 259 -15.45 -5.46 -2.17
C VAL A 259 -14.25 -4.70 -2.73
N TYR A 260 -14.01 -3.46 -2.30
CA TYR A 260 -12.77 -2.74 -2.57
C TYR A 260 -11.52 -3.56 -2.22
N PHE A 261 -11.62 -4.35 -1.15
CA PHE A 261 -10.62 -5.35 -0.78
C PHE A 261 -10.17 -6.25 -1.95
N ALA A 262 -11.07 -6.61 -2.87
CA ALA A 262 -10.74 -7.47 -4.00
C ALA A 262 -9.74 -6.86 -4.97
N TYR A 263 -9.56 -5.52 -4.96
CA TYR A 263 -8.67 -4.78 -5.83
C TYR A 263 -7.28 -4.52 -5.22
N LEU A 264 -7.02 -5.00 -4.00
CA LEU A 264 -5.71 -4.85 -3.36
C LEU A 264 -4.67 -5.76 -4.00
N GLY A 265 -3.41 -5.32 -4.04
CA GLY A 265 -2.28 -6.12 -4.55
C GLY A 265 -1.56 -5.51 -5.76
N PHE A 266 -2.14 -4.53 -6.45
CA PHE A 266 -1.45 -3.82 -7.55
C PHE A 266 -0.22 -3.02 -7.06
N ASP A 267 -0.28 -2.55 -5.81
CA ASP A 267 0.79 -1.84 -5.13
C ASP A 267 2.04 -2.70 -4.92
N THR A 268 1.88 -4.02 -4.92
CA THR A 268 3.01 -4.97 -4.97
C THR A 268 3.87 -4.71 -6.21
N VAL A 269 3.25 -4.45 -7.36
CA VAL A 269 4.00 -4.15 -8.59
C VAL A 269 4.77 -2.83 -8.48
N ALA A 270 4.21 -1.84 -7.77
CA ALA A 270 4.92 -0.58 -7.50
C ALA A 270 6.20 -0.81 -6.69
N THR A 271 6.25 -1.81 -5.80
CA THR A 271 7.48 -2.20 -5.09
C THR A 271 8.52 -2.93 -5.94
N LEU A 272 8.12 -3.40 -7.13
CA LEU A 272 8.99 -4.08 -8.10
C LEU A 272 9.57 -3.13 -9.14
N ALA A 273 9.38 -1.81 -8.95
CA ALA A 273 9.92 -0.81 -9.86
C ALA A 273 11.44 -0.90 -10.02
N GLU A 274 12.17 -1.21 -8.94
CA GLU A 274 13.63 -1.43 -8.95
C GLU A 274 14.04 -2.67 -9.76
N ASP A 275 13.18 -3.69 -9.80
CA ASP A 275 13.42 -4.98 -10.46
C ASP A 275 13.03 -4.96 -11.96
N THR A 276 12.46 -3.85 -12.44
CA THR A 276 11.90 -3.70 -13.79
C THR A 276 12.94 -3.19 -14.79
N LYS A 277 13.00 -3.78 -15.99
CA LYS A 277 13.99 -3.41 -17.02
C LYS A 277 13.78 -2.01 -17.59
N ASN A 278 12.55 -1.69 -18.00
CA ASN A 278 12.19 -0.36 -18.47
C ASN A 278 11.01 0.20 -17.65
N PRO A 279 11.29 0.74 -16.44
CA PRO A 279 10.25 1.22 -15.52
C PRO A 279 9.27 2.21 -16.17
N ALA A 280 9.77 3.10 -17.02
CA ALA A 280 8.99 4.15 -17.68
C ALA A 280 7.88 3.62 -18.60
N ARG A 281 8.10 2.46 -19.25
CA ARG A 281 7.13 1.83 -20.14
C ARG A 281 6.38 0.69 -19.45
N ASP A 282 7.11 -0.15 -18.73
CA ASP A 282 6.59 -1.42 -18.27
C ASP A 282 5.68 -1.28 -17.05
N ILE A 283 5.96 -0.32 -16.15
CA ILE A 283 5.14 -0.07 -14.96
C ILE A 283 3.73 0.43 -15.34
N PRO A 284 3.54 1.46 -16.21
CA PRO A 284 2.21 1.87 -16.64
C PRO A 284 1.39 0.74 -17.26
N ILE A 285 2.00 -0.04 -18.15
CA ILE A 285 1.32 -1.16 -18.82
C ILE A 285 0.97 -2.24 -17.80
N GLY A 286 1.89 -2.53 -16.87
CA GLY A 286 1.72 -3.48 -15.78
C GLY A 286 0.55 -3.13 -14.86
N LEU A 287 0.57 -1.93 -14.27
CA LEU A 287 -0.39 -1.48 -13.26
C LEU A 287 -1.78 -1.21 -13.85
N LEU A 288 -1.85 -0.40 -14.92
CA LEU A 288 -3.13 -0.01 -15.52
C LEU A 288 -3.75 -1.19 -16.27
N GLY A 289 -2.94 -1.95 -17.01
CA GLY A 289 -3.39 -3.10 -17.77
C GLY A 289 -3.95 -4.21 -16.88
N SER A 290 -3.27 -4.54 -15.78
CA SER A 290 -3.78 -5.53 -14.83
C SER A 290 -5.05 -5.07 -14.14
N MET A 291 -5.13 -3.81 -13.69
CA MET A 291 -6.30 -3.29 -12.99
C MET A 291 -7.53 -3.25 -13.89
N SER A 292 -7.38 -2.84 -15.16
CA SER A 292 -8.47 -2.85 -16.15
C SER A 292 -8.98 -4.27 -16.38
N LEU A 293 -8.06 -5.23 -16.59
CA LEU A 293 -8.43 -6.62 -16.84
C LEU A 293 -9.15 -7.24 -15.63
N VAL A 294 -8.62 -7.05 -14.42
CA VAL A 294 -9.22 -7.56 -13.18
C VAL A 294 -10.62 -6.99 -12.96
N THR A 295 -10.81 -5.68 -13.20
CA THR A 295 -12.13 -5.04 -13.06
C THR A 295 -13.18 -5.69 -13.97
N VAL A 296 -12.82 -5.95 -15.23
CA VAL A 296 -13.70 -6.63 -16.19
C VAL A 296 -14.02 -8.05 -15.72
N LEU A 297 -12.98 -8.82 -15.34
CA LEU A 297 -13.16 -10.20 -14.87
C LEU A 297 -14.06 -10.27 -13.63
N TYR A 298 -13.90 -9.37 -12.66
CA TYR A 298 -14.73 -9.33 -11.45
C TYR A 298 -16.18 -8.96 -11.74
N CYS A 299 -16.42 -7.99 -12.63
CA CYS A 299 -17.78 -7.66 -13.05
C CYS A 299 -18.45 -8.87 -13.73
N LEU A 300 -17.72 -9.58 -14.61
CA LEU A 300 -18.24 -10.77 -15.28
C LEU A 300 -18.51 -11.92 -14.29
N MET A 301 -17.63 -12.15 -13.33
CA MET A 301 -17.84 -13.15 -12.27
C MET A 301 -19.04 -12.83 -11.37
N ALA A 302 -19.22 -11.54 -11.02
CA ALA A 302 -20.35 -11.07 -10.25
C ALA A 302 -21.68 -11.32 -11.00
N VAL A 303 -21.73 -10.96 -12.28
CA VAL A 303 -22.89 -11.21 -13.14
C VAL A 303 -23.15 -12.71 -13.30
N SER A 304 -22.10 -13.51 -13.57
CA SER A 304 -22.26 -14.95 -13.77
C SER A 304 -22.79 -15.64 -12.52
N LEU A 305 -22.34 -15.24 -11.32
CA LEU A 305 -22.83 -15.81 -10.06
C LEU A 305 -24.31 -15.48 -9.83
N CYS A 306 -24.70 -14.21 -9.97
CA CYS A 306 -26.08 -13.77 -9.72
C CYS A 306 -27.08 -14.20 -10.80
N LEU A 307 -26.62 -14.53 -12.01
CA LEU A 307 -27.47 -15.17 -13.02
C LEU A 307 -27.60 -16.68 -12.77
N MET A 308 -26.53 -17.33 -12.31
CA MET A 308 -26.56 -18.76 -12.05
C MET A 308 -27.45 -19.10 -10.85
N GLN A 309 -27.40 -18.31 -9.78
CA GLN A 309 -28.17 -18.59 -8.56
C GLN A 309 -28.82 -17.33 -7.99
N SER A 310 -30.04 -17.47 -7.45
CA SER A 310 -30.73 -16.41 -6.71
C SER A 310 -29.88 -15.92 -5.54
N TYR A 311 -29.83 -14.60 -5.34
CA TYR A 311 -28.96 -13.96 -4.34
C TYR A 311 -29.24 -14.42 -2.90
N GLN A 312 -30.44 -14.94 -2.61
CA GLN A 312 -30.83 -15.43 -1.28
C GLN A 312 -30.17 -16.79 -0.96
N ASP A 313 -29.93 -17.61 -1.99
CA ASP A 313 -29.42 -18.98 -1.85
C ASP A 313 -27.90 -19.08 -2.07
N ILE A 314 -27.25 -17.98 -2.47
CA ILE A 314 -25.80 -17.91 -2.61
C ILE A 314 -25.14 -18.27 -1.28
N ASP A 315 -24.16 -19.17 -1.33
CA ASP A 315 -23.33 -19.46 -0.15
C ASP A 315 -22.41 -18.28 0.17
N SER A 316 -22.37 -17.89 1.44
CA SER A 316 -21.63 -16.70 1.88
C SER A 316 -20.11 -16.88 1.96
N GLN A 317 -19.62 -18.12 2.00
CA GLN A 317 -18.20 -18.43 2.20
C GLN A 317 -17.54 -19.08 0.97
N VAL A 318 -18.28 -19.87 0.19
CA VAL A 318 -17.81 -20.58 -1.00
C VAL A 318 -18.80 -20.47 -2.18
N PRO A 319 -19.16 -19.23 -2.58
CA PRO A 319 -20.24 -18.96 -3.53
C PRO A 319 -20.10 -19.69 -4.86
N PHE A 320 -18.91 -19.66 -5.48
CA PHE A 320 -18.70 -20.22 -6.81
C PHE A 320 -18.69 -21.74 -6.81
N SER A 321 -18.04 -22.37 -5.83
CA SER A 321 -17.98 -23.83 -5.75
C SER A 321 -19.35 -24.45 -5.52
N TYR A 322 -20.16 -23.86 -4.63
CA TYR A 322 -21.46 -24.40 -4.27
C TYR A 322 -22.51 -24.20 -5.38
N ALA A 323 -22.49 -23.05 -6.06
CA ALA A 323 -23.47 -22.74 -7.08
C ALA A 323 -23.39 -23.70 -8.31
N PHE A 324 -22.22 -24.25 -8.63
CA PHE A 324 -22.10 -25.29 -9.68
C PHE A 324 -22.71 -26.65 -9.30
N ILE A 325 -22.81 -26.95 -8.01
CA ILE A 325 -23.44 -28.18 -7.53
C ILE A 325 -24.96 -28.03 -7.60
N THR A 326 -25.47 -26.96 -7.00
CA THR A 326 -26.91 -26.77 -6.77
C THR A 326 -27.68 -26.49 -8.05
N VAL A 327 -27.06 -25.80 -9.02
CA VAL A 327 -27.73 -25.36 -10.25
C VAL A 327 -27.34 -26.24 -11.44
N ALA A 328 -26.04 -26.40 -11.71
CA ALA A 328 -25.58 -27.13 -12.90
C ALA A 328 -25.55 -28.66 -12.71
N GLY A 329 -25.59 -29.15 -11.47
CA GLY A 329 -25.39 -30.57 -11.15
C GLY A 329 -23.97 -31.07 -11.45
N TRP A 330 -23.00 -30.17 -11.64
CA TRP A 330 -21.63 -30.49 -12.03
C TRP A 330 -20.76 -30.74 -10.80
N ASN A 331 -20.92 -31.90 -10.17
CA ASN A 331 -20.17 -32.27 -8.97
C ASN A 331 -18.65 -32.17 -9.16
N TRP A 332 -18.13 -32.42 -10.37
CA TRP A 332 -16.70 -32.29 -10.68
C TRP A 332 -16.22 -30.84 -10.73
N ALA A 333 -17.09 -29.89 -11.11
CA ALA A 333 -16.74 -28.48 -11.28
C ALA A 333 -16.44 -27.81 -9.93
N GLN A 334 -17.12 -28.20 -8.86
CA GLN A 334 -16.82 -27.76 -7.49
C GLN A 334 -15.33 -27.98 -7.15
N TYR A 335 -14.78 -29.16 -7.45
CA TYR A 335 -13.39 -29.47 -7.13
C TYR A 335 -12.42 -28.63 -7.95
N VAL A 336 -12.71 -28.39 -9.24
CA VAL A 336 -11.88 -27.55 -10.10
C VAL A 336 -11.87 -26.11 -9.59
N VAL A 337 -13.03 -25.56 -9.25
CA VAL A 337 -13.16 -24.21 -8.70
C VAL A 337 -12.49 -24.11 -7.32
N ALA A 338 -12.69 -25.08 -6.44
CA ALA A 338 -12.09 -25.10 -5.11
C ALA A 338 -10.56 -25.21 -5.16
N LEU A 339 -10.01 -26.11 -5.98
CA LEU A 339 -8.57 -26.22 -6.20
C LEU A 339 -7.99 -24.94 -6.79
N GLY A 340 -8.70 -24.32 -7.73
CA GLY A 340 -8.30 -23.05 -8.32
C GLY A 340 -8.27 -21.89 -7.34
N ALA A 341 -9.31 -21.77 -6.50
CA ALA A 341 -9.39 -20.79 -5.43
C ALA A 341 -8.27 -21.02 -4.42
N LEU A 342 -8.06 -22.25 -3.94
CA LEU A 342 -6.96 -22.57 -3.01
C LEU A 342 -5.59 -22.20 -3.57
N LYS A 343 -5.33 -22.55 -4.84
CA LYS A 343 -4.08 -22.20 -5.52
C LYS A 343 -3.94 -20.69 -5.72
N GLY A 344 -5.02 -19.98 -6.04
CA GLY A 344 -5.05 -18.51 -6.13
C GLY A 344 -4.72 -17.85 -4.79
N LEU A 345 -5.47 -18.22 -3.74
CA LEU A 345 -5.27 -17.74 -2.37
C LEU A 345 -3.85 -18.01 -1.85
N THR A 346 -3.29 -19.19 -2.14
CA THR A 346 -1.90 -19.52 -1.79
C THR A 346 -0.90 -18.61 -2.51
N THR A 347 -1.16 -18.26 -3.78
CA THR A 347 -0.32 -17.33 -4.54
C THR A 347 -0.32 -15.94 -3.90
N VAL A 348 -1.51 -15.43 -3.53
CA VAL A 348 -1.66 -14.15 -2.83
C VAL A 348 -0.90 -14.14 -1.51
N LEU A 349 -0.99 -15.20 -0.70
CA LEU A 349 -0.24 -15.30 0.56
C LEU A 349 1.28 -15.28 0.35
N LEU A 350 1.80 -15.99 -0.65
CA LEU A 350 3.24 -16.00 -0.95
C LEU A 350 3.74 -14.64 -1.41
N VAL A 351 3.00 -13.98 -2.29
CA VAL A 351 3.32 -12.64 -2.79
C VAL A 351 3.22 -11.60 -1.67
N GLY A 352 2.15 -11.65 -0.87
CA GLY A 352 1.95 -10.78 0.29
C GLY A 352 3.05 -10.94 1.34
N ASN A 353 3.44 -12.18 1.65
CA ASN A 353 4.52 -12.47 2.61
C ASN A 353 5.87 -11.89 2.17
N THR A 354 6.15 -11.93 0.86
CA THR A 354 7.38 -11.37 0.31
C THR A 354 7.35 -9.84 0.32
N THR A 355 6.19 -9.25 -0.01
CA THR A 355 6.01 -7.80 -0.12
C THR A 355 6.01 -7.12 1.25
N GLN A 356 5.29 -7.66 2.23
CA GLN A 356 5.28 -7.13 3.60
C GLN A 356 6.69 -7.10 4.21
N ALA A 357 7.50 -8.14 3.93
CA ALA A 357 8.85 -8.25 4.45
C ALA A 357 9.75 -7.13 3.89
N ARG A 358 9.62 -6.80 2.61
CA ARG A 358 10.31 -5.68 1.96
C ARG A 358 9.88 -4.33 2.53
N TYR A 359 8.57 -4.10 2.71
CA TYR A 359 8.04 -2.87 3.31
C TYR A 359 8.59 -2.66 4.73
N ILE A 360 8.49 -3.65 5.61
CA ILE A 360 8.95 -3.54 6.99
C ILE A 360 10.46 -3.30 7.05
N ALA A 361 11.23 -4.01 6.22
CA ALA A 361 12.67 -3.79 6.14
C ALA A 361 13.01 -2.37 5.67
N HIS A 362 12.31 -1.84 4.66
CA HIS A 362 12.51 -0.47 4.18
C HIS A 362 12.12 0.57 5.24
N ILE A 363 10.96 0.43 5.90
CA ILE A 363 10.54 1.33 7.00
C ILE A 363 11.57 1.29 8.14
N ALA A 364 12.07 0.11 8.52
CA ALA A 364 13.09 -0.03 9.56
C ALA A 364 14.44 0.60 9.18
N ARG A 365 14.85 0.60 7.90
CA ARG A 365 16.06 1.30 7.43
C ARG A 365 15.98 2.81 7.61
N THR A 366 14.77 3.36 7.72
CA THR A 366 14.54 4.77 7.97
C THR A 366 14.47 5.14 9.45
N HIS A 367 14.73 4.19 10.36
CA HIS A 367 14.71 4.38 11.82
C HIS A 367 13.33 4.78 12.39
N MET A 368 12.26 4.53 11.64
CA MET A 368 10.87 4.66 12.11
C MET A 368 10.37 3.39 12.82
N LEU A 369 11.01 2.26 12.53
CA LEU A 369 10.89 1.00 13.23
C LEU A 369 12.29 0.56 13.72
N PRO A 370 12.39 -0.34 14.70
CA PRO A 370 13.66 -0.84 15.19
C PRO A 370 14.52 -1.39 14.05
N VAL A 371 15.79 -0.97 13.96
CA VAL A 371 16.72 -1.32 12.87
C VAL A 371 16.95 -2.84 12.78
N TRP A 372 16.68 -3.56 13.86
CA TRP A 372 16.67 -5.02 13.90
C TRP A 372 15.78 -5.68 12.84
N PHE A 373 14.69 -5.02 12.43
CA PHE A 373 13.80 -5.45 11.34
C PHE A 373 14.41 -5.25 9.93
N ALA A 374 15.38 -4.35 9.80
CA ALA A 374 16.05 -4.07 8.53
C ALA A 374 17.11 -5.12 8.14
N GLN A 375 17.49 -6.01 9.08
CA GLN A 375 18.54 -6.99 8.86
C GLN A 375 18.09 -8.08 7.88
N VAL A 376 18.85 -8.22 6.79
CA VAL A 376 18.63 -9.21 5.74
C VAL A 376 19.61 -10.37 5.92
N ASP A 377 19.12 -11.60 5.84
CA ASP A 377 19.96 -12.81 5.93
C ASP A 377 20.78 -13.02 4.65
N SER A 378 22.07 -13.34 4.79
CA SER A 378 23.00 -13.43 3.66
C SER A 378 22.74 -14.62 2.74
N LYS A 379 22.15 -15.71 3.24
CA LYS A 379 21.86 -16.92 2.46
C LYS A 379 20.56 -16.76 1.69
N THR A 380 19.48 -16.38 2.38
CA THR A 380 18.14 -16.26 1.78
C THR A 380 17.94 -14.92 1.04
N GLN A 381 18.71 -13.89 1.37
CA GLN A 381 18.50 -12.50 0.92
C GLN A 381 17.11 -11.97 1.34
N THR A 382 16.57 -12.48 2.46
CA THR A 382 15.27 -12.07 3.01
C THR A 382 15.40 -11.51 4.43
N PRO A 383 14.54 -10.54 4.82
CA PRO A 383 14.49 -10.06 6.19
C PRO A 383 13.65 -11.02 7.06
N ILE A 384 14.23 -12.19 7.39
CA ILE A 384 13.56 -13.30 8.09
C ILE A 384 12.85 -12.83 9.37
N ARG A 385 13.48 -11.92 10.13
CA ARG A 385 12.96 -11.42 11.41
C ARG A 385 11.67 -10.62 11.24
N ALA A 386 11.61 -9.77 10.22
CA ALA A 386 10.40 -9.04 9.87
C ALA A 386 9.29 -10.01 9.45
N THR A 387 9.61 -10.98 8.60
CA THR A 387 8.65 -12.01 8.16
C THR A 387 8.05 -12.77 9.34
N VAL A 388 8.88 -13.27 10.26
CA VAL A 388 8.41 -14.06 11.41
C VAL A 388 7.49 -13.26 12.33
N ILE A 389 7.80 -11.99 12.63
CA ILE A 389 6.94 -11.18 13.49
C ILE A 389 5.63 -10.83 12.82
N MET A 390 5.66 -10.49 11.53
CA MET A 390 4.44 -10.25 10.76
C MET A 390 3.57 -11.52 10.74
N LEU A 391 4.16 -12.71 10.54
CA LEU A 391 3.43 -13.97 10.60
C LEU A 391 2.81 -14.24 11.97
N ILE A 392 3.51 -13.93 13.07
CA ILE A 392 2.95 -14.06 14.42
C ILE A 392 1.74 -13.13 14.59
N MET A 393 1.86 -11.85 14.20
CA MET A 393 0.77 -10.88 14.29
C MET A 393 -0.44 -11.31 13.44
N THR A 394 -0.19 -11.68 12.19
CA THR A 394 -1.21 -12.18 11.27
C THR A 394 -1.86 -13.46 11.76
N SER A 395 -1.10 -14.39 12.34
CA SER A 395 -1.64 -15.64 12.89
C SER A 395 -2.60 -15.37 14.04
N VAL A 396 -2.28 -14.45 14.95
CA VAL A 396 -3.17 -14.05 16.04
C VAL A 396 -4.45 -13.44 15.47
N VAL A 397 -4.33 -12.50 14.52
CA VAL A 397 -5.51 -11.85 13.92
C VAL A 397 -6.38 -12.84 13.16
N ALA A 398 -5.78 -13.73 12.36
CA ALA A 398 -6.46 -14.75 11.57
C ALA A 398 -7.16 -15.80 12.43
N LEU A 399 -6.54 -16.18 13.56
CA LEU A 399 -7.10 -17.14 14.49
C LEU A 399 -8.43 -16.64 15.05
N PHE A 400 -8.46 -15.39 15.55
CA PHE A 400 -9.63 -14.89 16.27
C PHE A 400 -10.67 -14.20 15.40
N THR A 401 -10.29 -13.50 14.32
CA THR A 401 -11.18 -12.49 13.70
C THR A 401 -11.86 -13.01 12.44
N ASP A 402 -13.18 -12.83 12.32
CA ASP A 402 -13.93 -13.22 11.13
C ASP A 402 -13.63 -12.38 9.88
N LEU A 403 -13.80 -13.01 8.71
CA LEU A 403 -13.45 -12.43 7.41
C LEU A 403 -14.23 -11.15 7.08
N ASP A 404 -15.49 -11.03 7.50
CA ASP A 404 -16.28 -9.81 7.30
C ASP A 404 -15.66 -8.61 8.04
N VAL A 405 -15.32 -8.79 9.33
CA VAL A 405 -14.63 -7.77 10.15
C VAL A 405 -13.30 -7.39 9.53
N LEU A 406 -12.52 -8.38 9.08
CA LEU A 406 -11.22 -8.13 8.45
C LEU A 406 -11.36 -7.35 7.14
N SER A 407 -12.29 -7.73 6.26
CA SER A 407 -12.48 -7.07 4.95
C SER A 407 -12.90 -5.61 5.06
N LYS A 408 -13.76 -5.28 6.05
CA LYS A 408 -14.18 -3.89 6.34
C LYS A 408 -13.04 -3.05 6.91
N LEU A 409 -12.30 -3.60 7.89
CA LEU A 409 -11.16 -2.90 8.49
C LEU A 409 -10.06 -2.63 7.47
N LEU A 410 -9.78 -3.61 6.62
CA LEU A 410 -8.80 -3.52 5.55
C LEU A 410 -9.16 -2.41 4.56
N SER A 411 -10.42 -2.36 4.11
CA SER A 411 -10.88 -1.36 3.16
C SER A 411 -10.73 0.08 3.66
N ILE A 412 -11.05 0.36 4.94
CA ILE A 412 -10.80 1.70 5.53
C ILE A 412 -9.30 2.05 5.49
N SER A 413 -8.44 1.09 5.87
CA SER A 413 -6.99 1.30 5.91
C SER A 413 -6.45 1.64 4.52
N THR A 414 -6.79 0.85 3.51
CA THR A 414 -6.27 1.06 2.16
C THR A 414 -6.81 2.34 1.53
N LEU A 415 -8.11 2.62 1.65
CA LEU A 415 -8.71 3.84 1.12
C LEU A 415 -8.05 5.09 1.72
N THR A 416 -7.63 5.02 2.99
CA THR A 416 -6.85 6.09 3.65
C THR A 416 -5.48 6.26 3.00
N ILE A 417 -4.73 5.17 2.79
CA ILE A 417 -3.40 5.22 2.14
C ILE A 417 -3.51 5.80 0.72
N PHE A 418 -4.49 5.36 -0.06
CA PHE A 418 -4.65 5.84 -1.44
C PHE A 418 -5.10 7.30 -1.50
N THR A 419 -5.92 7.75 -0.56
CA THR A 419 -6.23 9.17 -0.38
C THR A 419 -4.96 9.97 -0.09
N LEU A 420 -4.08 9.49 0.78
CA LEU A 420 -2.81 10.15 1.07
C LEU A 420 -1.89 10.21 -0.16
N VAL A 421 -1.81 9.13 -0.96
CA VAL A 421 -1.01 9.12 -2.19
C VAL A 421 -1.55 10.09 -3.24
N ALA A 422 -2.88 10.17 -3.40
CA ALA A 422 -3.50 11.15 -4.29
C ALA A 422 -3.22 12.60 -3.83
N VAL A 423 -3.29 12.87 -2.53
CA VAL A 423 -2.88 14.17 -1.93
C VAL A 423 -1.41 14.45 -2.21
N ALA A 424 -0.54 13.46 -2.02
CA ALA A 424 0.89 13.59 -2.29
C ALA A 424 1.17 13.93 -3.76
N LEU A 425 0.41 13.38 -4.69
CA LEU A 425 0.56 13.70 -6.11
C LEU A 425 0.20 15.16 -6.40
N ILE A 426 -0.90 15.66 -5.82
CA ILE A 426 -1.28 17.07 -5.96
C ILE A 426 -0.19 17.97 -5.35
N VAL A 427 0.30 17.64 -4.15
CA VAL A 427 1.40 18.39 -3.52
C VAL A 427 2.64 18.38 -4.42
N ARG A 428 3.05 17.23 -4.96
CA ARG A 428 4.18 17.10 -5.87
C ARG A 428 4.06 18.03 -7.08
N ARG A 429 2.85 18.14 -7.65
CA ARG A 429 2.58 18.90 -8.87
C ARG A 429 2.65 20.41 -8.67
N TYR A 430 2.17 20.90 -7.53
CA TYR A 430 2.01 22.33 -7.26
C TYR A 430 3.03 22.90 -6.25
N TYR A 431 3.97 22.09 -5.76
CA TYR A 431 4.97 22.52 -4.80
C TYR A 431 6.40 22.13 -5.21
N HIS A 432 7.28 23.13 -5.18
CA HIS A 432 8.73 22.99 -5.27
C HIS A 432 9.43 23.81 -4.18
N SER A 433 10.29 23.18 -3.38
CA SER A 433 10.90 23.78 -2.17
C SER A 433 11.66 25.09 -2.43
N ASN A 434 12.27 25.25 -3.62
CA ASN A 434 13.12 26.40 -3.92
C ASN A 434 12.38 27.54 -4.65
N GLU A 435 11.18 27.29 -5.18
CA GLU A 435 10.50 28.24 -6.11
C GLU A 435 9.14 28.71 -5.61
N THR A 436 8.50 27.96 -4.71
CA THR A 436 7.12 28.25 -4.30
C THR A 436 7.10 29.22 -3.12
N SER A 437 6.48 30.39 -3.28
CA SER A 437 6.27 31.32 -2.16
C SER A 437 5.40 30.69 -1.07
N GLY A 438 5.69 31.00 0.20
CA GLY A 438 4.94 30.49 1.35
C GLY A 438 3.45 30.85 1.31
N GLN A 439 3.09 31.99 0.73
CA GLN A 439 1.67 32.37 0.54
C GLN A 439 0.97 31.48 -0.47
N THR A 440 1.64 31.15 -1.58
CA THR A 440 1.12 30.24 -2.60
C THR A 440 0.94 28.84 -2.03
N LEU A 441 1.92 28.34 -1.28
CA LEU A 441 1.84 27.05 -0.59
C LEU A 441 0.65 27.00 0.37
N PHE A 442 0.44 28.04 1.20
CA PHE A 442 -0.69 28.08 2.13
C PHE A 442 -2.04 28.01 1.41
N ARG A 443 -2.18 28.70 0.26
CA ARG A 443 -3.39 28.65 -0.57
C ARG A 443 -3.61 27.27 -1.18
N VAL A 444 -2.56 26.63 -1.72
CA VAL A 444 -2.64 25.26 -2.26
C VAL A 444 -3.06 24.27 -1.17
N ILE A 445 -2.45 24.34 0.02
CA ILE A 445 -2.84 23.48 1.16
C ILE A 445 -4.30 23.72 1.55
N SER A 446 -4.74 24.98 1.60
CA SER A 446 -6.12 25.32 1.92
C SER A 446 -7.11 24.74 0.91
N LEU A 447 -6.77 24.75 -0.39
CA LEU A 447 -7.58 24.12 -1.43
C LEU A 447 -7.63 22.59 -1.29
N ILE A 448 -6.49 21.95 -1.00
CA ILE A 448 -6.46 20.50 -0.73
C ILE A 448 -7.32 20.14 0.48
N LEU A 449 -7.23 20.92 1.57
CA LEU A 449 -8.08 20.73 2.76
C LEU A 449 -9.56 20.97 2.44
N LEU A 450 -9.88 21.90 1.54
CA LEU A 450 -11.25 22.13 1.08
C LEU A 450 -11.77 20.96 0.24
N ILE A 451 -10.94 20.36 -0.62
CA ILE A 451 -11.25 19.14 -1.39
C ILE A 451 -11.54 17.97 -0.43
N ILE A 452 -10.67 17.75 0.57
CA ILE A 452 -10.86 16.69 1.56
C ILE A 452 -12.12 16.96 2.41
N GLY A 453 -12.28 18.18 2.93
CA GLY A 453 -13.40 18.56 3.78
C GLY A 453 -14.75 18.48 3.07
N SER A 454 -14.82 18.90 1.81
CA SER A 454 -16.02 18.74 0.99
C SER A 454 -16.32 17.27 0.67
N SER A 455 -15.30 16.45 0.43
CA SER A 455 -15.47 15.00 0.23
C SER A 455 -16.00 14.31 1.49
N ILE A 456 -15.48 14.66 2.67
CA ILE A 456 -15.99 14.18 3.97
C ILE A 456 -17.43 14.64 4.18
N GLY A 457 -17.73 15.92 3.90
CA GLY A 457 -19.08 16.47 3.99
C GLY A 457 -20.07 15.73 3.10
N LEU A 458 -19.66 15.42 1.86
CA LEU A 458 -20.46 14.64 0.92
C LEU A 458 -20.74 13.22 1.44
N ALA A 459 -19.72 12.54 1.96
CA ALA A 459 -19.83 11.18 2.50
C ALA A 459 -20.74 11.14 3.75
N LEU A 460 -20.58 12.09 4.66
CA LEU A 460 -21.43 12.22 5.85
C LEU A 460 -22.88 12.56 5.48
N TYR A 461 -23.09 13.46 4.53
CA TYR A 461 -24.41 13.84 4.08
C TYR A 461 -25.14 12.66 3.43
N TRP A 462 -24.46 11.88 2.57
CA TRP A 462 -25.00 10.64 1.99
C TRP A 462 -25.47 9.63 3.05
N ARG A 463 -24.75 9.56 4.17
CA ARG A 463 -25.07 8.66 5.27
C ARG A 463 -26.26 9.15 6.12
N LEU A 464 -26.41 10.47 6.28
CA LEU A 464 -27.34 11.06 7.24
C LEU A 464 -28.64 11.59 6.61
N SER A 465 -28.65 11.88 5.32
CA SER A 465 -29.77 12.54 4.64
C SER A 465 -30.07 11.90 3.29
N ASP A 466 -31.36 11.94 2.90
CA ASP A 466 -31.85 11.54 1.57
C ASP A 466 -32.07 12.73 0.63
N GLY A 467 -31.79 13.96 1.10
CA GLY A 467 -31.96 15.18 0.29
C GLY A 467 -30.92 15.30 -0.82
N TRP A 468 -31.22 16.08 -1.87
CA TRP A 468 -30.29 16.29 -3.00
C TRP A 468 -29.38 17.50 -2.82
N TYR A 469 -29.79 18.48 -2.02
CA TYR A 469 -29.13 19.78 -1.89
C TYR A 469 -27.72 19.68 -1.30
N GLY A 470 -27.49 18.79 -0.32
CA GLY A 470 -26.16 18.61 0.25
C GLY A 470 -25.16 18.02 -0.76
N HIS A 471 -25.62 17.16 -1.68
CA HIS A 471 -24.78 16.65 -2.76
C HIS A 471 -24.31 17.76 -3.69
N LEU A 472 -25.17 18.71 -4.01
CA LEU A 472 -24.79 19.86 -4.85
C LEU A 472 -23.88 20.84 -4.12
N ILE A 473 -24.09 21.08 -2.83
CA ILE A 473 -23.25 21.99 -2.06
C ILE A 473 -21.84 21.41 -1.94
N PHE A 474 -21.70 20.20 -1.40
CA PHE A 474 -20.39 19.60 -1.18
C PHE A 474 -19.71 19.22 -2.51
N GLY A 475 -20.46 18.69 -3.48
CA GLY A 475 -19.95 18.44 -4.83
C GLY A 475 -19.53 19.72 -5.55
N GLY A 476 -20.30 20.80 -5.43
CA GLY A 476 -19.96 22.11 -5.98
C GLY A 476 -18.69 22.69 -5.38
N ILE A 477 -18.52 22.61 -4.05
CA ILE A 477 -17.29 23.04 -3.36
C ILE A 477 -16.09 22.21 -3.87
N TRP A 478 -16.24 20.90 -4.04
CA TRP A 478 -15.20 20.03 -4.55
C TRP A 478 -14.78 20.39 -6.00
N VAL A 479 -15.75 20.62 -6.89
CA VAL A 479 -15.51 21.05 -8.28
C VAL A 479 -14.83 22.41 -8.30
N LEU A 480 -15.32 23.38 -7.52
CA LEU A 480 -14.75 24.73 -7.46
C LEU A 480 -13.33 24.72 -6.91
N ALA A 481 -13.06 23.98 -5.83
CA ALA A 481 -11.72 23.89 -5.26
C ALA A 481 -10.72 23.27 -6.24
N THR A 482 -11.13 22.21 -6.95
CA THR A 482 -10.31 21.54 -7.98
C THR A 482 -10.10 22.45 -9.19
N GLY A 483 -11.14 23.14 -9.65
CA GLY A 483 -11.07 24.09 -10.76
C GLY A 483 -10.21 25.31 -10.45
N VAL A 484 -10.27 25.83 -9.23
CA VAL A 484 -9.41 26.94 -8.79
C VAL A 484 -7.95 26.51 -8.78
N LEU A 485 -7.65 25.32 -8.29
CA LEU A 485 -6.31 24.76 -8.31
C LEU A 485 -5.78 24.58 -9.75
N TRP A 486 -6.65 24.13 -10.66
CA TRP A 486 -6.30 23.90 -12.07
C TRP A 486 -6.06 25.20 -12.86
N LEU A 487 -6.89 26.23 -12.66
CA LEU A 487 -6.87 27.45 -13.47
C LEU A 487 -5.92 28.53 -12.94
N PHE A 488 -5.73 28.63 -11.61
CA PHE A 488 -5.01 29.77 -11.00
C PHE A 488 -3.61 29.44 -10.49
N PHE A 489 -3.23 28.16 -10.40
CA PHE A 489 -1.91 27.77 -9.90
C PHE A 489 -1.09 27.11 -11.01
N PRO A 490 0.17 27.54 -11.23
CA PRO A 490 1.03 26.90 -12.21
C PRO A 490 1.49 25.52 -11.73
N ILE A 491 1.64 24.59 -12.67
CA ILE A 491 2.26 23.29 -12.40
C ILE A 491 3.77 23.52 -12.25
N MET A 492 4.30 23.20 -11.07
CA MET A 492 5.71 23.40 -10.72
C MET A 492 6.59 22.20 -11.12
N ARG A 493 6.06 20.98 -11.03
CA ARG A 493 6.77 19.77 -11.45
C ARG A 493 6.01 19.04 -12.56
N LYS A 494 6.64 18.95 -13.73
CA LYS A 494 6.19 18.09 -14.83
C LYS A 494 6.76 16.67 -14.65
N PRO A 495 6.04 15.63 -15.10
CA PRO A 495 6.56 14.27 -15.01
C PRO A 495 7.69 14.12 -16.02
N LYS A 496 8.74 13.35 -15.70
CA LYS A 496 9.88 13.15 -16.59
C LYS A 496 9.52 12.28 -17.80
N VAL A 497 8.69 11.25 -17.59
CA VAL A 497 8.38 10.28 -18.66
C VAL A 497 6.89 10.00 -18.79
N TRP A 498 6.24 9.58 -17.71
CA TRP A 498 4.81 9.31 -17.68
C TRP A 498 4.18 10.04 -16.49
N GLY A 499 3.01 10.64 -16.69
CA GLY A 499 2.27 11.28 -15.62
C GLY A 499 0.77 11.11 -15.77
N VAL A 500 0.10 11.30 -14.65
CA VAL A 500 -1.35 11.23 -14.57
C VAL A 500 -1.99 12.26 -15.50
N PRO A 501 -2.96 11.85 -16.36
CA PRO A 501 -3.66 12.80 -17.20
C PRO A 501 -4.58 13.71 -16.36
N LEU A 502 -4.89 14.90 -16.87
CA LEU A 502 -5.87 15.82 -16.28
C LEU A 502 -5.64 16.17 -14.80
N VAL A 503 -4.39 16.22 -14.32
CA VAL A 503 -4.08 16.76 -12.98
C VAL A 503 -4.59 18.21 -12.89
N PRO A 504 -5.33 18.60 -11.83
CA PRO A 504 -5.56 17.89 -10.56
C PRO A 504 -6.86 17.06 -10.48
N TRP A 505 -7.63 16.96 -11.56
CA TRP A 505 -8.95 16.29 -11.55
C TRP A 505 -8.88 14.81 -11.20
N ILE A 506 -7.97 14.03 -11.79
CA ILE A 506 -7.86 12.59 -11.48
C ILE A 506 -7.47 12.34 -10.01
N PRO A 507 -6.41 12.96 -9.46
CA PRO A 507 -6.08 12.82 -8.05
C PRO A 507 -7.18 13.34 -7.12
N SER A 508 -7.82 14.47 -7.46
CA SER A 508 -8.94 15.02 -6.69
C SER A 508 -10.14 14.07 -6.69
N ALA A 509 -10.44 13.42 -7.82
CA ALA A 509 -11.51 12.45 -7.93
C ALA A 509 -11.18 11.18 -7.13
N SER A 510 -9.91 10.75 -7.15
CA SER A 510 -9.43 9.66 -6.30
C SER A 510 -9.69 9.95 -4.81
N ILE A 511 -9.37 11.17 -4.34
CA ILE A 511 -9.67 11.61 -2.96
C ILE A 511 -11.17 11.53 -2.67
N GLY A 512 -11.99 12.11 -3.56
CA GLY A 512 -13.44 12.17 -3.39
C GLY A 512 -14.10 10.79 -3.31
N VAL A 513 -13.81 9.92 -4.28
CA VAL A 513 -14.41 8.57 -4.34
C VAL A 513 -13.88 7.69 -3.20
N ASN A 514 -12.58 7.75 -2.87
CA ASN A 514 -12.03 6.96 -1.76
C ASN A 514 -12.66 7.35 -0.41
N ILE A 515 -12.82 8.66 -0.13
CA ILE A 515 -13.47 9.15 1.09
C ILE A 515 -14.97 8.78 1.10
N PHE A 516 -15.65 8.87 -0.05
CA PHE A 516 -17.05 8.51 -0.16
C PHE A 516 -17.29 7.01 0.14
N LEU A 517 -16.47 6.13 -0.44
CA LEU A 517 -16.52 4.69 -0.13
C LEU A 517 -16.21 4.43 1.34
N MET A 518 -15.20 5.10 1.90
CA MET A 518 -14.86 4.97 3.32
C MET A 518 -16.04 5.36 4.22
N GLY A 519 -16.78 6.42 3.88
CA GLY A 519 -17.99 6.84 4.62
C GLY A 519 -19.16 5.84 4.57
N SER A 520 -19.14 4.92 3.61
CA SER A 520 -20.13 3.84 3.45
C SER A 520 -19.83 2.60 4.31
N ILE A 521 -18.70 2.57 5.02
CA ILE A 521 -18.32 1.48 5.94
C ILE A 521 -18.97 1.67 7.32
N ASP A 522 -19.17 0.59 8.06
CA ASP A 522 -19.81 0.61 9.38
C ASP A 522 -18.99 1.37 10.45
N ARG A 523 -19.68 1.75 11.53
CA ARG A 523 -19.09 2.55 12.62
C ARG A 523 -18.04 1.77 13.41
N ASP A 524 -18.20 0.46 13.58
CA ASP A 524 -17.31 -0.35 14.41
C ASP A 524 -15.93 -0.47 13.76
N SER A 525 -15.90 -0.54 12.43
CA SER A 525 -14.67 -0.48 11.64
C SER A 525 -13.92 0.84 11.82
N PHE A 526 -14.61 1.99 11.88
CA PHE A 526 -13.98 3.28 12.22
C PHE A 526 -13.42 3.31 13.65
N ILE A 527 -14.12 2.73 14.62
CA ILE A 527 -13.64 2.64 16.00
C ILE A 527 -12.35 1.81 16.07
N ARG A 528 -12.34 0.63 15.43
CA ARG A 528 -11.16 -0.25 15.35
C ARG A 528 -9.97 0.45 14.69
N PHE A 529 -10.20 1.10 13.54
CA PHE A 529 -9.19 1.85 12.83
C PHE A 529 -8.66 3.05 13.64
N GLY A 530 -9.55 3.75 14.36
CA GLY A 530 -9.18 4.85 15.26
C GLY A 530 -8.32 4.40 16.44
N ILE A 531 -8.65 3.25 17.06
CA ILE A 531 -7.84 2.65 18.12
C ILE A 531 -6.44 2.29 17.61
N TRP A 532 -6.35 1.64 16.45
CA TRP A 532 -5.05 1.34 15.81
C TRP A 532 -4.25 2.62 15.53
N THR A 533 -4.91 3.63 14.95
CA THR A 533 -4.29 4.93 14.66
C THR A 533 -3.76 5.60 15.94
N ALA A 534 -4.50 5.50 17.05
CA ALA A 534 -4.03 6.01 18.35
C ALA A 534 -2.80 5.25 18.85
N ILE A 535 -2.78 3.92 18.73
CA ILE A 535 -1.62 3.09 19.12
C ILE A 535 -0.37 3.48 18.34
N ILE A 536 -0.47 3.65 17.02
CA ILE A 536 0.69 4.05 16.20
C ILE A 536 1.16 5.47 16.53
N VAL A 537 0.25 6.41 16.82
CA VAL A 537 0.62 7.77 17.23
C VAL A 537 1.34 7.76 18.58
N VAL A 538 0.88 6.95 19.53
CA VAL A 538 1.58 6.75 20.81
C VAL A 538 2.98 6.18 20.56
N TYR A 539 3.11 5.13 19.73
CA TYR A 539 4.43 4.57 19.37
C TYR A 539 5.34 5.64 18.72
N TYR A 540 4.79 6.55 17.92
CA TYR A 540 5.56 7.62 17.28
C TYR A 540 6.13 8.57 18.32
N LEU A 541 5.27 9.07 19.21
CA LEU A 541 5.65 10.10 20.17
C LEU A 541 6.69 9.61 21.17
N PHE A 542 6.65 8.32 21.54
CA PHE A 542 7.59 7.76 22.50
C PHE A 542 8.85 7.15 21.88
N LEU A 543 8.77 6.61 20.65
CA LEU A 543 9.87 5.87 20.04
C LEU A 543 10.24 6.42 18.66
N GLY A 544 9.33 6.37 17.68
CA GLY A 544 9.64 6.67 16.27
C GLY A 544 10.14 8.09 16.01
N LEU A 545 9.63 9.09 16.74
CA LEU A 545 10.05 10.49 16.63
C LEU A 545 11.51 10.66 17.07
N HIS A 546 11.88 10.07 18.21
CA HIS A 546 13.23 10.23 18.77
C HIS A 546 14.26 9.45 17.98
N ALA A 547 13.95 8.21 17.58
CA ALA A 547 14.85 7.39 16.77
C ALA A 547 15.12 8.04 15.40
N SER A 548 14.07 8.44 14.68
CA SER A 548 14.23 9.06 13.37
C SER A 548 14.87 10.45 13.43
N TYR A 549 14.68 11.20 14.52
CA TYR A 549 15.36 12.48 14.73
C TYR A 549 16.87 12.28 14.93
N ASP A 550 17.27 11.35 15.78
CA ASP A 550 18.69 11.09 16.06
C ASP A 550 19.41 10.61 14.80
N ALA A 551 18.79 9.71 14.03
CA ALA A 551 19.33 9.25 12.75
C ALA A 551 19.52 10.40 11.73
N ALA A 552 18.58 11.36 11.69
CA ALA A 552 18.71 12.52 10.83
C ALA A 552 19.85 13.46 11.27
N VAL A 553 20.05 13.64 12.58
CA VAL A 553 21.16 14.42 13.12
C VAL A 553 22.50 13.75 12.80
N GLU A 554 22.59 12.42 12.92
CA GLU A 554 23.80 11.67 12.60
C GLU A 554 24.18 11.79 11.12
N LEU A 555 23.21 11.71 10.21
CA LEU A 555 23.44 11.92 8.78
C LEU A 555 23.96 13.34 8.48
N GLN A 556 23.38 14.37 9.12
CA GLN A 556 23.85 15.75 8.97
C GLN A 556 25.28 15.94 9.46
N LEU A 557 25.70 15.21 10.51
CA LEU A 557 27.07 15.25 11.02
C LEU A 557 28.05 14.56 10.06
N GLN A 558 27.62 13.54 9.31
CA GLN A 558 28.44 12.85 8.31
C GLN A 558 28.61 13.65 7.01
N GLU A 559 27.61 14.46 6.63
CA GLU A 559 27.67 15.30 5.42
C GLU A 559 28.49 16.59 5.59
N GLN A 560 28.87 16.98 6.82
CA GLN A 560 29.80 18.10 7.00
C GLN A 560 31.20 17.66 6.56
N PRO A 561 31.82 18.32 5.57
CA PRO A 561 33.20 18.00 5.21
C PRO A 561 34.06 18.23 6.43
N HIS A 562 34.81 17.21 6.86
CA HIS A 562 35.87 17.37 7.84
C HIS A 562 36.78 18.49 7.33
N THR A 563 36.63 19.66 7.93
CA THR A 563 37.50 20.77 7.56
C THR A 563 38.86 20.44 8.13
N LEU A 564 39.95 20.85 7.47
CA LEU A 564 41.32 20.67 7.97
C LEU A 564 41.48 21.14 9.44
N TRP A 565 40.60 22.02 9.90
CA TRP A 565 40.52 22.52 11.28
C TRP A 565 40.08 21.46 12.30
N ASP A 566 39.23 20.50 11.94
CA ASP A 566 38.77 19.43 12.86
C ASP A 566 39.92 18.48 13.25
N PHE A 567 40.95 18.37 12.41
CA PHE A 567 42.17 17.61 12.71
C PHE A 567 43.09 18.33 13.71
N PHE A 568 43.00 19.66 13.79
CA PHE A 568 43.79 20.50 14.71
C PHE A 568 43.04 20.85 16.01
N SER A 569 41.72 20.66 16.06
CA SER A 569 40.88 21.07 17.19
C SER A 569 40.40 19.92 18.08
N ALA A 570 41.19 18.85 18.25
CA ALA A 570 40.92 17.87 19.30
C ALA A 570 41.58 18.30 20.63
N PRO A 571 40.81 18.85 21.59
CA PRO A 571 41.15 18.70 23.00
C PRO A 571 40.20 17.71 23.67
N SER A 572 40.75 17.09 24.72
CA SER A 572 40.20 16.07 25.62
C SER A 572 38.87 16.47 26.30
N PRO A 573 38.19 15.53 27.00
CA PRO A 573 36.74 15.57 27.19
C PRO A 573 36.37 16.56 28.31
N ASN A 574 35.75 17.68 27.95
CA ASN A 574 34.75 18.43 28.72
C ASN A 574 34.55 19.81 28.07
N CYS A 575 33.48 20.03 27.29
CA CYS A 575 32.84 21.36 27.24
C CYS A 575 31.49 21.40 26.49
N VAL A 576 30.46 21.73 27.26
CA VAL A 576 29.40 22.73 27.04
C VAL A 576 28.96 23.06 25.59
N ILE A 577 27.69 22.71 25.32
CA ILE A 577 26.89 23.16 24.17
C ILE A 577 26.76 24.69 24.18
N THR A 578 27.27 25.38 23.15
CA THR A 578 26.95 26.78 22.87
C THR A 578 26.18 26.93 21.56
N ARG A 579 25.24 27.87 21.55
CA ARG A 579 24.28 28.18 20.48
C ARG A 579 24.98 28.58 19.18
N SER A 580 24.50 28.07 18.04
CA SER A 580 24.96 28.50 16.72
C SER A 580 24.52 29.95 16.38
N PRO A 581 25.34 30.74 15.67
CA PRO A 581 24.89 31.93 14.97
C PRO A 581 24.50 31.61 13.52
N LYS A 582 23.49 32.34 13.03
CA LYS A 582 22.90 32.25 11.67
C LYS A 582 23.97 32.40 10.56
N PRO A 583 23.82 31.72 9.40
CA PRO A 583 24.78 31.86 8.30
C PRO A 583 24.63 33.20 7.58
N LYS A 584 25.75 33.89 7.35
CA LYS A 584 25.87 35.00 6.39
C LYS A 584 26.10 34.42 4.99
N MET A 585 25.29 34.84 4.01
CA MET A 585 25.53 34.56 2.59
C MET A 585 26.85 35.20 2.13
N LEU A 586 27.72 34.40 1.54
CA LEU A 586 28.86 34.86 0.75
C LEU A 586 28.49 34.75 -0.73
N PHE A 587 28.37 35.90 -1.37
CA PHE A 587 28.23 36.04 -2.82
C PHE A 587 29.52 35.55 -3.51
N VAL A 588 29.40 34.54 -4.37
CA VAL A 588 30.43 34.21 -5.36
C VAL A 588 29.98 34.76 -6.71
N LYS A 589 30.79 35.64 -7.28
CA LYS A 589 30.62 36.21 -8.63
C LYS A 589 30.76 35.08 -9.67
N SER A 590 29.77 34.96 -10.56
CA SER A 590 29.85 34.20 -11.81
C SER A 590 30.76 34.94 -12.82
N PRO A 591 31.61 34.24 -13.59
CA PRO A 591 32.15 34.76 -14.83
C PRO A 591 31.17 34.54 -15.99
N LYS A 592 31.19 35.50 -16.92
CA LYS A 592 30.38 35.58 -18.14
C LYS A 592 30.92 34.71 -19.29
N HIS A 593 29.98 34.32 -20.16
CA HIS A 593 30.04 34.10 -21.62
C HIS A 593 30.45 32.73 -22.18
N GLY A 594 29.64 32.29 -23.15
CA GLY A 594 29.95 31.29 -24.17
C GLY A 594 28.76 30.41 -24.55
N ASP A 595 27.91 30.86 -25.47
CA ASP A 595 27.00 29.99 -26.22
C ASP A 595 27.87 29.02 -27.03
N ASP A 596 27.86 27.71 -26.71
CA ASP A 596 28.35 26.58 -27.53
C ASP A 596 28.27 25.21 -26.78
N ALA A 597 27.85 25.17 -25.51
CA ALA A 597 27.83 23.95 -24.68
C ALA A 597 26.50 23.16 -24.72
N VAL A 598 25.96 22.85 -25.90
CA VAL A 598 24.71 22.03 -26.01
C VAL A 598 24.94 20.66 -26.66
N GLU A 599 26.04 20.44 -27.40
CA GLU A 599 26.33 19.12 -28.01
C GLU A 599 27.27 18.22 -27.18
N GLU A 600 28.05 18.75 -26.24
CA GLU A 600 29.00 17.93 -25.44
C GLU A 600 28.39 17.28 -24.19
N LEU A 601 27.15 17.64 -23.80
CA LEU A 601 26.47 17.08 -22.62
C LEU A 601 25.64 15.83 -22.91
N GLU A 602 25.29 15.55 -24.17
CA GLU A 602 24.54 14.34 -24.54
C GLU A 602 25.43 13.10 -24.67
N ASP A 603 26.68 13.25 -25.11
CA ASP A 603 27.59 12.10 -25.29
C ASP A 603 28.22 11.61 -23.97
N ASP A 604 28.45 12.50 -23.00
CA ASP A 604 29.08 12.13 -21.72
C ASP A 604 28.12 11.36 -20.78
N TYR A 605 26.81 11.56 -20.95
CA TYR A 605 25.76 10.80 -20.23
C TYR A 605 25.58 9.38 -20.78
N ALA A 606 25.81 9.16 -22.08
CA ALA A 606 25.72 7.84 -22.69
C ALA A 606 26.96 6.97 -22.37
N ALA A 607 28.15 7.58 -22.23
CA ALA A 607 29.39 6.86 -21.92
C ALA A 607 29.46 6.34 -20.47
N GLN A 608 28.94 7.08 -19.48
CA GLN A 608 28.96 6.66 -18.07
C GLN A 608 28.07 5.44 -17.75
N LEU A 609 27.14 5.08 -18.63
CA LEU A 609 26.29 3.88 -18.48
C LEU A 609 26.94 2.58 -18.95
N SER A 610 28.17 2.62 -19.49
CA SER A 610 28.79 1.46 -20.17
C SER A 610 30.18 1.03 -19.69
N ALA A 611 30.79 1.70 -18.71
CA ALA A 611 32.14 1.37 -18.26
C ALA A 611 32.18 0.20 -17.22
N PRO A 612 32.96 -0.88 -17.44
CA PRO A 612 33.19 -1.91 -16.45
C PRO A 612 34.15 -1.43 -15.35
N THR A 613 33.80 -1.78 -14.10
CA THR A 613 34.48 -1.41 -12.85
C THR A 613 35.97 -1.73 -12.82
N SER A 614 36.82 -0.74 -12.49
CA SER A 614 38.19 -0.97 -12.02
C SER A 614 38.19 -1.34 -10.52
N PRO A 615 39.02 -2.30 -10.06
CA PRO A 615 39.07 -2.70 -8.66
C PRO A 615 39.82 -1.66 -7.82
N ILE A 616 39.19 -1.15 -6.76
CA ILE A 616 39.85 -0.29 -5.78
C ILE A 616 40.58 -1.18 -4.76
N ASN A 617 41.89 -0.98 -4.68
CA ASN A 617 42.82 -1.61 -3.72
C ASN A 617 42.44 -1.26 -2.28
N LEU A 618 42.26 -2.29 -1.45
CA LEU A 618 42.25 -2.19 0.00
C LEU A 618 43.70 -1.98 0.49
N ILE A 619 43.97 -0.86 1.15
CA ILE A 619 45.18 -0.69 1.97
C ILE A 619 44.86 -1.28 3.36
N PRO A 620 45.71 -2.15 3.93
CA PRO A 620 45.45 -2.77 5.21
C PRO A 620 45.95 -1.89 6.36
N THR A 621 45.09 -1.64 7.35
CA THR A 621 45.41 -1.64 8.80
C THR A 621 44.12 -1.68 9.60
#